data_AF-A0A1B7JII2-F1
#
_entry.id   AF-A0A1B7JII2-F1
#
_cell.length_a   1.000
_cell.length_b   1.000
_cell.length_c   1.000
_cell.angle_alpha   90.00
_cell.angle_beta   90.00
_cell.angle_gamma   90.00
#
_symmetry.space_group_name_H-M   'P 1'
#
loop_
_entity.id
_entity.type
_entity.pdbx_description
1 polymer ?
#
loop_
_entity_poly.entity_id
_entity_poly.type
_entity_poly.pdbx_seq_one_letter_code
_entity_poly.pdbx_strand_id
1 'polypeptide(L)'
;MAGHMVLIGWALWVSPCGTDSCDALPVTETIFTQEQCMSRKSYLESKRPNLHFLCGEVYRDSDDVVDTETHSVPAPNPPLRAIPERHSR
;
A
#
# COMPACT_ATOMS: atom_id res chain seq x y z
N MET A 1 20.55 2.94 -17.86
CA MET A 1 19.33 2.15 -17.63
C MET A 1 18.18 3.14 -17.55
N ALA A 2 17.37 3.27 -18.61
CA ALA A 2 16.17 4.10 -18.54
C ALA A 2 15.10 3.23 -17.88
N GLY A 3 15.01 3.28 -16.54
CA GLY A 3 14.01 2.54 -15.78
C GLY A 3 12.61 2.91 -16.26
N HIS A 4 11.81 1.91 -16.57
CA HIS A 4 10.46 2.13 -17.08
C HIS A 4 9.54 2.33 -15.86
N MET A 5 9.10 3.56 -15.62
CA MET A 5 8.21 3.86 -14.49
C MET A 5 6.77 3.47 -14.82
N VAL A 6 6.16 2.61 -14.00
CA VAL A 6 4.76 2.19 -14.15
C VAL A 6 3.92 2.82 -13.05
N LEU A 7 2.80 3.47 -13.44
CA LEU A 7 1.82 3.99 -12.49
C LEU A 7 1.13 2.81 -11.80
N ILE A 8 1.31 2.70 -10.48
CA ILE A 8 0.70 1.64 -9.67
C ILE A 8 -0.55 2.11 -8.92
N GLY A 9 -0.77 3.42 -8.81
CA GLY A 9 -2.00 4.00 -8.28
C GLY A 9 -1.78 5.37 -7.63
N TRP A 10 -2.61 5.69 -6.63
CA TRP A 10 -2.58 6.97 -5.91
C TRP A 10 -2.36 6.77 -4.43
N ALA A 11 -1.42 7.49 -3.85
CA ALA A 11 -1.21 7.57 -2.41
C ALA A 11 -1.82 8.86 -1.85
N LEU A 12 -2.25 8.77 -0.61
CA LEU A 12 -2.73 9.90 0.17
C LEU A 12 -1.59 10.46 1.02
N TRP A 13 -1.35 11.75 0.87
CA TRP A 13 -0.26 12.48 1.51
C TRP A 13 -0.83 13.62 2.36
N VAL A 14 -0.09 14.00 3.39
CA VAL A 14 -0.37 15.17 4.23
C VAL A 14 0.80 16.13 4.16
N SER A 15 0.52 17.39 3.85
CA SER A 15 1.48 18.48 3.93
C SER A 15 1.30 19.20 5.27
N PRO A 16 2.32 19.17 6.16
CA PRO A 16 2.27 19.94 7.40
C PRO A 16 2.40 21.45 7.18
N CYS A 17 2.93 21.89 6.03
CA CYS A 17 3.16 23.29 5.70
C CYS A 17 2.13 23.87 4.71
N GLY A 18 1.05 23.13 4.45
CA GLY A 18 0.01 23.53 3.52
C GLY A 18 0.47 23.56 2.07
N THR A 19 0.27 24.70 1.40
CA THR A 19 0.69 24.92 0.00
C THR A 19 2.17 25.26 -0.14
N ASP A 20 2.88 25.49 0.97
CA ASP A 20 4.30 25.86 0.97
C ASP A 20 5.19 24.61 1.07
N SER A 21 6.37 24.68 0.45
CA SER A 21 7.16 23.55 -0.08
C SER A 21 7.85 22.61 0.95
N CYS A 22 7.15 22.16 1.98
CA CYS A 22 7.65 21.08 2.86
C CYS A 22 7.40 19.70 2.26
N ASP A 23 8.23 18.74 2.67
CA ASP A 23 8.05 17.33 2.31
C ASP A 23 6.68 16.83 2.78
N ALA A 24 5.86 16.39 1.81
CA ALA A 24 4.59 15.76 2.10
C ALA A 24 4.85 14.35 2.62
N LEU A 25 4.20 13.98 3.73
CA LEU A 25 4.34 12.67 4.34
C LEU A 25 3.21 11.75 3.90
N PRO A 26 3.47 10.47 3.63
CA PRO A 26 2.40 9.52 3.32
C PRO A 26 1.52 9.33 4.56
N VAL A 27 0.20 9.48 4.40
CA VAL A 27 -0.76 9.24 5.48
C VAL A 27 -0.89 7.74 5.75
N THR A 28 -0.79 6.94 4.69
CA THR A 28 -0.89 5.48 4.71
C THR A 28 0.03 4.88 3.64
N GLU A 29 0.55 3.69 3.89
CA GLU A 29 1.29 2.90 2.89
C GLU A 29 0.37 2.26 1.82
N THR A 30 -0.95 2.44 1.96
CA THR A 30 -1.93 1.86 1.05
C THR A 30 -2.03 2.67 -0.24
N ILE A 31 -2.06 1.96 -1.37
CA ILE A 31 -2.26 2.54 -2.69
C ILE A 31 -3.74 2.41 -3.06
N PHE A 32 -4.34 3.53 -3.41
CA PHE A 32 -5.74 3.65 -3.76
C PHE A 32 -5.91 3.87 -5.26
N THR A 33 -7.14 3.67 -5.74
CA THR A 33 -7.55 4.27 -7.02
C THR A 33 -7.73 5.77 -6.86
N GLN A 34 -7.72 6.52 -7.97
CA GLN A 34 -7.90 7.98 -7.96
C GLN A 34 -9.16 8.40 -7.20
N GLU A 35 -10.29 7.76 -7.48
CA GLU A 35 -11.58 8.07 -6.85
C GLU A 35 -11.58 7.79 -5.34
N GLN A 36 -10.99 6.67 -4.93
CA GLN A 36 -10.87 6.31 -3.52
C GLN A 36 -9.98 7.30 -2.77
N CYS A 37 -8.86 7.73 -3.36
CA CYS A 37 -8.00 8.72 -2.75
C CYS A 37 -8.75 10.06 -2.55
N MET A 38 -9.45 10.53 -3.59
CA MET A 38 -10.22 11.78 -3.54
C MET A 38 -11.35 11.73 -2.50
N SER A 39 -12.08 10.60 -2.44
CA SER A 39 -13.12 10.40 -1.42
C SER A 39 -12.54 10.46 0.00
N ARG A 40 -11.39 9.82 0.22
CA ARG A 40 -10.73 9.78 1.52
C ARG A 40 -10.11 11.11 1.92
N LYS A 41 -9.54 11.84 0.95
CA LYS A 41 -9.09 13.22 1.12
C LYS A 41 -10.24 14.10 1.63
N SER A 42 -11.37 14.10 0.92
CA SER A 42 -12.55 14.91 1.30
C SER A 42 -13.06 14.56 2.70
N TYR A 43 -13.11 13.26 3.03
CA TYR A 43 -13.46 12.81 4.38
C TYR A 43 -12.50 13.37 5.45
N LEU A 44 -11.18 13.32 5.20
CA LEU A 44 -10.19 13.78 6.16
C LEU A 44 -10.16 15.30 6.30
N GLU A 45 -10.31 16.05 5.21
CA GLU A 45 -10.44 17.52 5.24
C GLU A 45 -11.67 17.94 6.05
N SER A 46 -12.79 17.20 5.94
CA SER A 46 -13.99 17.47 6.76
C SER A 46 -13.77 17.25 8.26
N LYS A 47 -12.90 16.30 8.62
CA LYS A 47 -12.58 15.98 10.03
C LYS A 47 -11.46 16.84 10.59
N ARG A 48 -10.54 17.27 9.75
CA ARG A 48 -9.31 17.99 10.10
C ARG A 48 -9.08 19.14 9.11
N PRO A 49 -9.87 20.23 9.20
CA PRO A 49 -9.78 21.35 8.26
C PRO A 49 -8.45 22.12 8.34
N ASN A 50 -7.67 21.90 9.41
CA ASN A 50 -6.36 22.55 9.62
C ASN A 50 -5.19 21.75 9.03
N LEU A 51 -5.46 20.59 8.41
CA LEU A 51 -4.44 19.76 7.76
C LEU A 51 -4.69 19.76 6.26
N HIS A 52 -3.61 19.83 5.49
CA HIS A 52 -3.68 19.83 4.03
C HIS A 52 -3.38 18.44 3.49
N PHE A 53 -4.38 17.84 2.84
CA PHE A 53 -4.27 16.51 2.25
C PHE A 53 -4.16 16.60 0.72
N LEU A 54 -3.37 15.71 0.14
CA LEU A 54 -3.13 15.65 -1.30
C LEU A 54 -3.08 14.20 -1.79
N CYS A 55 -3.59 13.99 -2.99
CA CYS A 55 -3.54 12.70 -3.69
C CYS A 55 -2.46 12.79 -4.74
N GLY A 56 -1.45 11.92 -4.64
CA GLY A 56 -0.31 11.89 -5.54
C GLY A 56 -0.22 10.55 -6.26
N GLU A 57 0.15 10.60 -7.53
CA GLU A 57 0.45 9.41 -8.33
C GLU A 57 1.70 8.70 -7.80
N VAL A 58 1.62 7.38 -7.72
CA VAL A 58 2.72 6.53 -7.27
C VAL A 58 3.19 5.70 -8.43
N TYR A 59 4.47 5.82 -8.73
CA TYR A 59 5.14 5.04 -9.76
C TYR A 59 6.08 4.02 -9.12
N ARG A 60 6.25 2.88 -9.77
CA ARG A 60 7.26 1.87 -9.41
C ARG A 60 8.12 1.57 -10.62
N ASP A 61 9.38 1.24 -10.38
CA ASP A 61 10.24 0.77 -11.47
C ASP A 61 9.73 -0.60 -11.97
N SER A 62 9.68 -0.76 -13.28
CA SER A 62 9.25 -2.01 -13.92
C SER A 62 10.23 -3.15 -13.62
N ASP A 63 11.49 -2.82 -13.32
CA ASP A 63 12.49 -3.81 -12.96
C ASP A 63 12.22 -4.41 -11.55
N ASP A 64 11.50 -3.68 -10.66
CA ASP A 64 11.16 -4.12 -9.30
C ASP A 64 9.87 -4.97 -9.19
N VAL A 65 9.11 -5.12 -10.26
CA VAL A 65 7.89 -5.97 -10.27
C VAL A 65 8.19 -7.42 -10.67
N VAL A 66 9.33 -7.65 -11.33
CA VAL A 66 9.74 -8.99 -11.79
C VAL A 66 10.30 -9.86 -10.64
N ASP A 67 10.81 -9.23 -9.56
CA ASP A 67 11.41 -9.94 -8.42
C ASP A 67 10.34 -10.42 -7.39
N THR A 68 9.12 -9.87 -7.43
CA THR A 68 8.04 -10.29 -6.52
C THR A 68 7.32 -11.57 -6.91
N GLU A 69 7.42 -12.02 -8.17
CA GLU A 69 6.86 -13.32 -8.57
C GLU A 69 7.78 -14.50 -8.17
N THR A 70 9.07 -14.24 -7.94
CA THR A 70 10.06 -15.28 -7.59
C THR A 70 10.33 -15.43 -6.09
N HIS A 71 9.88 -14.49 -5.24
CA HIS A 71 9.92 -14.65 -3.79
C HIS A 71 8.57 -15.12 -3.21
N SER A 72 7.94 -16.09 -3.86
CA SER A 72 7.02 -16.99 -3.16
C SER A 72 7.86 -17.88 -2.24
N VAL A 73 8.09 -17.42 -1.00
CA VAL A 73 8.67 -18.29 0.04
C VAL A 73 7.77 -19.54 0.11
N PRO A 74 8.26 -20.74 -0.21
CA PRO A 74 7.48 -21.94 0.00
C PRO A 74 7.24 -22.01 1.50
N ALA A 75 5.97 -21.99 1.92
CA ALA A 75 5.64 -22.31 3.30
C ALA A 75 6.33 -23.64 3.64
N PRO A 76 7.19 -23.69 4.68
CA PRO A 76 7.70 -24.98 5.12
C PRO A 76 6.48 -25.71 5.66
N ASN A 77 5.92 -26.64 4.89
CA ASN A 77 4.92 -27.57 5.38
C ASN A 77 5.65 -28.57 6.30
N PRO A 78 5.51 -28.51 7.64
CA PRO A 78 5.74 -29.71 8.43
C PRO A 78 4.61 -30.70 8.12
N PRO A 79 4.88 -32.01 7.95
CA PRO A 79 3.81 -32.97 7.81
C PRO A 79 2.94 -32.93 9.07
N LEU A 80 1.62 -32.76 8.88
CA LEU A 80 0.65 -32.90 9.94
C LEU A 80 0.84 -34.30 10.57
N ARG A 81 1.28 -34.34 11.83
CA ARG A 81 1.25 -35.59 12.61
C ARG A 81 -0.21 -36.05 12.65
N ALA A 82 -0.49 -37.19 12.04
CA ALA A 82 -1.82 -37.81 12.08
C ALA A 82 -2.23 -38.02 13.54
N ILE A 83 -3.40 -37.48 13.91
CA ILE A 83 -4.01 -37.72 15.21
C ILE A 83 -4.51 -39.18 15.19
N PRO A 84 -4.17 -40.03 16.16
CA PRO A 84 -4.66 -41.41 16.18
C PRO A 84 -6.17 -41.43 16.43
N GLU A 85 -6.89 -42.15 15.56
CA GLU A 85 -8.33 -42.40 15.63
C GLU A 85 -8.71 -43.05 16.98
N ARG A 86 -9.49 -42.30 17.77
CA ARG A 86 -9.99 -42.74 19.07
C ARG A 86 -11.08 -43.79 18.86
N HIS A 87 -10.72 -45.07 18.91
CA HIS A 87 -11.70 -46.15 18.93
C HIS A 87 -12.47 -46.11 20.26
N SER A 88 -13.76 -45.78 20.18
CA SER A 88 -14.71 -45.96 21.29
C SER A 88 -15.00 -47.46 21.41
N ARG A 89 -14.71 -48.03 22.58
CA ARG A 89 -15.30 -49.31 23.00
C ARG A 89 -16.65 -49.07 23.64
#